data_AF-A0A383CBW5-F1
#
_entry.id   AF-A0A383CBW5-F1
#
_cell.length_a   1.000
_cell.length_b   1.000
_cell.length_c   1.000
_cell.angle_alpha   90.00
_cell.angle_beta   90.00
_cell.angle_gamma   90.00
#
_symmetry.space_group_name_H-M   'P 1'
#
loop_
_entity.id
_entity.type
_entity.pdbx_description
1 polymer ?
#
loop_
_entity_poly.entity_id
_entity_poly.type
_entity_poly.pdbx_seq_one_letter_code
_entity_poly.pdbx_strand_id
1 'polypeptide(L)'
;MCIDCLNRVRNWLNDDFLRKVLCDEDGHWSARGIVDTNKQIFPMTLDTKVGSKVFESQITGPLAGLLEGDAILIEADYQNQYPDFSIHIPNDDDTLIALDVKSTYRKGKGRVNGMTLGAYSRTSYFRNRDGNRN
;
A
#
# COMPACT_ATOMS: atom_id res chain seq x y z
N MET A 1 18.97 -1.51 4.64
CA MET A 1 18.41 -1.12 3.33
C MET A 1 19.45 -0.26 2.65
N CYS A 2 19.89 -0.63 1.45
CA CYS A 2 20.78 0.22 0.66
C CYS A 2 20.09 1.56 0.39
N ILE A 3 20.83 2.67 0.48
CA ILE A 3 20.31 4.02 0.21
C ILE A 3 19.67 4.09 -1.18
N ASP A 4 20.21 3.33 -2.13
CA ASP A 4 19.72 3.29 -3.50
C ASP A 4 18.33 2.66 -3.62
N CYS A 5 18.06 1.56 -2.90
CA CYS A 5 16.74 0.94 -2.87
C CYS A 5 15.67 1.90 -2.31
N LEU A 6 16.00 2.61 -1.21
CA LEU A 6 15.09 3.60 -0.62
C LEU A 6 14.80 4.73 -1.61
N ASN A 7 15.81 5.20 -2.34
CA ASN A 7 15.66 6.27 -3.33
C ASN A 7 14.82 5.81 -4.53
N ARG A 8 14.99 4.57 -5.01
CA ARG A 8 14.13 3.99 -6.06
C ARG A 8 12.66 3.98 -5.63
N VAL A 9 12.37 3.47 -4.43
CA VAL A 9 11.00 3.43 -3.91
C VAL A 9 10.41 4.84 -3.77
N ARG A 10 11.20 5.81 -3.28
CA ARG A 10 10.77 7.22 -3.19
C ARG A 10 10.51 7.84 -4.55
N ASN A 11 11.27 7.45 -5.58
CA ASN A 11 11.05 7.92 -6.94
C ASN A 11 9.77 7.34 -7.53
N TRP A 12 9.46 6.07 -7.26
CA TRP A 12 8.22 5.44 -7.72
C TRP A 12 6.99 5.97 -6.99
N LEU A 13 7.03 6.01 -5.65
CA LEU A 13 5.92 6.40 -4.78
C LEU A 13 6.01 7.87 -4.34
N ASN A 14 6.32 8.75 -5.29
CA ASN A 14 6.39 10.19 -5.02
C ASN A 14 4.99 10.83 -4.88
N ASP A 15 4.96 12.08 -4.41
CA ASP A 15 3.70 12.81 -4.17
C ASP A 15 2.85 12.97 -5.45
N ASP A 16 3.47 13.15 -6.61
CA ASP A 16 2.76 13.32 -7.88
C ASP A 16 2.07 12.01 -8.31
N PHE A 17 2.77 10.88 -8.17
CA PHE A 17 2.20 9.55 -8.41
C PHE A 17 1.01 9.32 -7.47
N LEU A 18 1.19 9.54 -6.17
CA LEU A 18 0.13 9.31 -5.17
C LEU A 18 -1.08 10.21 -5.41
N ARG A 19 -0.87 11.50 -5.74
CA ARG A 19 -1.96 12.42 -6.08
C ARG A 19 -2.71 11.96 -7.33
N LYS A 20 -1.98 11.56 -8.38
CA LYS A 20 -2.59 11.09 -9.64
C LYS A 20 -3.45 9.84 -9.44
N VAL A 21 -3.04 8.95 -8.54
CA VAL A 21 -3.75 7.69 -8.28
C VAL A 21 -4.93 7.88 -7.33
N LEU A 22 -4.74 8.66 -6.27
CA LEU A 22 -5.69 8.75 -5.16
C LEU A 22 -6.68 9.91 -5.30
N CYS A 23 -6.38 10.92 -6.12
CA CYS A 23 -7.20 12.11 -6.25
C CYS A 23 -7.72 12.32 -7.69
N ASP A 24 -8.82 13.06 -7.81
CA ASP A 24 -9.29 13.63 -9.06
C ASP A 24 -8.58 14.96 -9.40
N GLU A 25 -8.94 15.56 -10.53
CA GLU A 25 -8.36 16.81 -11.03
C GLU A 25 -8.52 17.99 -10.06
N ASP A 26 -9.56 17.97 -9.23
CA ASP A 26 -9.83 18.98 -8.20
C ASP A 26 -9.11 18.69 -6.87
N GLY A 27 -8.39 17.57 -6.78
CA GLY A 27 -7.67 17.15 -5.58
C GLY A 27 -8.56 16.48 -4.51
N HIS A 28 -9.79 16.10 -4.85
CA HIS A 28 -10.63 15.28 -3.97
C HIS A 28 -10.30 13.79 -4.14
N TRP A 29 -10.63 12.97 -3.14
CA TRP A 29 -10.48 11.52 -3.26
C TRP A 29 -11.25 10.99 -4.47
N SER A 30 -10.56 10.25 -5.34
CA SER A 30 -11.15 9.70 -6.57
C SER A 30 -12.11 8.54 -6.28
N ALA A 31 -11.87 7.75 -5.23
CA ALA A 31 -12.79 6.71 -4.79
C ALA A 31 -14.06 7.31 -4.16
N ARG A 32 -15.24 6.88 -4.64
CA ARG A 32 -16.54 7.40 -4.20
C ARG A 32 -17.45 6.37 -3.53
N GLY A 33 -17.22 5.08 -3.79
CA GLY A 33 -18.11 4.01 -3.32
C GLY A 33 -17.78 2.68 -3.97
N ILE A 34 -18.54 1.66 -3.57
CA ILE A 34 -18.52 0.34 -4.21
C ILE A 34 -19.67 0.32 -5.22
N VAL A 35 -19.42 -0.22 -6.41
CA VAL A 35 -20.43 -0.36 -7.46
C VAL A 35 -20.85 -1.82 -7.58
N ASP A 36 -22.15 -2.10 -7.67
CA ASP A 36 -22.66 -3.44 -7.94
C ASP A 36 -22.79 -3.72 -9.46
N THR A 37 -23.20 -4.93 -9.80
CA THR A 37 -23.43 -5.35 -11.19
C THR A 37 -24.57 -4.58 -11.88
N ASN A 38 -25.47 -3.94 -11.12
CA ASN A 38 -26.55 -3.09 -11.61
C ASN A 38 -26.14 -1.61 -11.70
N LYS A 39 -24.86 -1.29 -11.53
CA LYS A 39 -24.30 0.07 -11.53
C LYS A 39 -24.84 0.96 -10.40
N GLN A 40 -25.37 0.36 -9.32
CA GLN A 40 -25.73 1.10 -8.11
C GLN A 40 -24.47 1.40 -7.30
N ILE A 41 -24.34 2.65 -6.85
CA ILE A 41 -23.19 3.11 -6.05
C ILE A 41 -23.57 3.11 -4.58
N PHE A 42 -22.83 2.32 -3.79
CA PHE A 42 -22.93 2.27 -2.35
C PHE A 42 -21.83 3.15 -1.74
N PRO A 43 -22.18 4.23 -1.01
CA PRO A 43 -21.20 5.11 -0.39
C PRO A 43 -20.26 4.35 0.55
N MET A 44 -18.99 4.75 0.58
CA MET A 44 -18.04 4.20 1.55
C MET A 44 -18.45 4.56 2.98
N THR A 45 -18.30 3.61 3.90
CA THR A 45 -18.50 3.86 5.33
C THR A 45 -17.32 4.63 5.91
N LEU A 46 -17.50 5.23 7.09
CA LEU A 46 -16.42 5.93 7.82
C LEU A 46 -15.44 4.99 8.53
N ASP A 47 -15.54 3.68 8.28
CA ASP A 47 -14.65 2.70 8.88
C ASP A 47 -13.24 2.81 8.28
N THR A 48 -12.24 2.96 9.15
CA THR A 48 -10.85 3.18 8.71
C THR A 48 -10.26 1.98 7.98
N LYS A 49 -10.73 0.75 8.24
CA LYS A 49 -10.27 -0.44 7.52
C LYS A 49 -10.79 -0.47 6.09
N VAL A 50 -12.02 0.01 5.87
CA VAL A 50 -12.59 0.14 4.53
C VAL A 50 -11.77 1.14 3.72
N GLY A 51 -11.49 2.33 4.28
CA GLY A 51 -10.67 3.35 3.63
C GLY A 51 -9.25 2.85 3.31
N SER A 52 -8.59 2.15 4.24
CA SER A 52 -7.27 1.56 3.98
C SER A 52 -7.27 0.63 2.77
N LYS A 53 -8.25 -0.28 2.67
CA LYS A 53 -8.29 -1.25 1.58
C LYS A 53 -8.57 -0.62 0.23
N VAL A 54 -9.34 0.47 0.22
CA VAL A 54 -9.56 1.27 -0.99
C VAL A 54 -8.26 1.88 -1.47
N PHE A 55 -7.45 2.48 -0.59
CA PHE A 55 -6.16 3.06 -0.99
C PHE A 55 -5.18 2.00 -1.51
N GLU A 56 -5.07 0.85 -0.83
CA GLU A 56 -4.29 -0.29 -1.33
C GLU A 56 -4.72 -0.67 -2.75
N SER A 57 -6.03 -0.89 -2.96
CA SER A 57 -6.58 -1.28 -4.25
C SER A 57 -6.35 -0.25 -5.36
N GLN A 58 -6.40 1.05 -5.05
CA GLN A 58 -6.13 2.11 -6.03
C GLN A 58 -4.66 2.15 -6.42
N ILE A 59 -3.73 1.83 -5.51
CA ILE A 59 -2.28 1.88 -5.74
C ILE A 59 -1.80 0.66 -6.53
N THR A 60 -2.33 -0.54 -6.28
CA THR A 60 -1.82 -1.81 -6.85
C THR A 60 -1.59 -1.77 -8.35
N GLY A 61 -2.63 -1.48 -9.14
CA GLY A 61 -2.56 -1.50 -10.60
C GLY A 61 -1.57 -0.47 -11.17
N PRO A 62 -1.71 0.82 -10.83
CA PRO A 62 -0.78 1.86 -11.25
C PRO A 62 0.67 1.59 -10.82
N LEU A 63 0.89 1.03 -9.63
CA LEU A 63 2.23 0.67 -9.17
C LEU A 63 2.81 -0.48 -9.98
N ALA A 64 2.04 -1.54 -10.24
CA ALA A 64 2.49 -2.65 -11.08
C ALA A 64 2.90 -2.16 -12.48
N GLY A 65 2.09 -1.28 -13.09
CA GLY A 65 2.42 -0.67 -14.38
C GLY A 65 3.62 0.26 -14.35
N LEU A 66 3.86 0.96 -13.22
CA LEU A 66 5.05 1.80 -13.04
C LEU A 66 6.34 0.98 -12.93
N LEU A 67 6.25 -0.23 -12.40
CA LEU A 67 7.37 -1.14 -12.19
C LEU A 67 7.67 -2.03 -13.40
N GLU A 68 6.77 -2.08 -14.39
CA GLU A 68 6.86 -2.96 -15.54
C GLU A 68 8.19 -2.77 -16.30
N GLY A 69 8.91 -3.87 -16.51
CA GLY A 69 10.22 -3.91 -17.16
C GLY A 69 11.42 -3.84 -16.22
N ASP A 70 11.26 -3.25 -15.03
CA ASP A 70 12.35 -3.08 -14.05
C ASP A 70 12.20 -4.01 -12.83
N ALA A 71 10.95 -4.27 -12.41
CA ALA A 71 10.63 -5.03 -11.21
C ALA A 71 9.29 -5.77 -11.32
N ILE A 72 9.05 -6.68 -10.40
CA ILE A 72 7.82 -7.48 -10.31
C ILE A 72 7.13 -7.14 -8.98
N LEU A 73 5.87 -6.73 -9.04
CA LEU A 73 5.02 -6.53 -7.85
C LEU A 73 4.31 -7.86 -7.52
N ILE A 74 4.50 -8.35 -6.32
CA ILE A 74 3.92 -9.60 -5.80
C ILE A 74 2.99 -9.23 -4.64
N GLU A 75 1.71 -9.60 -4.73
CA GLU A 75 0.74 -9.41 -3.65
C GLU A 75 0.82 -10.55 -2.62
N ALA A 76 0.36 -10.30 -1.40
CA ALA A 76 0.20 -11.33 -0.38
C ALA A 76 -0.77 -12.45 -0.82
N ASP A 77 -0.35 -13.71 -0.69
CA ASP A 77 -1.16 -14.89 -1.05
C ASP A 77 -2.26 -15.20 -0.02
N TYR A 78 -2.04 -14.83 1.24
CA TYR A 78 -2.94 -15.16 2.35
C TYR A 78 -3.40 -13.93 3.13
N GLN A 79 -4.59 -14.04 3.73
CA GLN A 79 -5.08 -13.01 4.65
C GLN A 79 -4.16 -12.90 5.88
N ASN A 80 -3.83 -11.66 6.23
CA ASN A 80 -2.93 -11.27 7.32
C ASN A 80 -1.44 -11.48 7.05
N GLN A 81 -1.03 -11.82 5.83
CA GLN A 81 0.37 -11.96 5.46
C GLN A 81 1.07 -10.60 5.34
N TYR A 82 2.22 -10.46 5.99
CA TYR A 82 3.11 -9.31 5.79
C TYR A 82 4.17 -9.65 4.73
N PRO A 83 4.54 -8.72 3.82
CA PRO A 83 3.95 -7.39 3.60
C PRO A 83 2.71 -7.41 2.69
N ASP A 84 2.03 -6.26 2.54
CA ASP A 84 0.94 -6.12 1.55
C ASP A 84 1.44 -6.41 0.13
N PHE A 85 2.64 -5.90 -0.20
CA PHE A 85 3.32 -6.14 -1.47
C PHE A 85 4.81 -6.43 -1.28
N SER A 86 5.35 -7.31 -2.11
CA SER A 86 6.79 -7.51 -2.30
C SER A 86 7.18 -7.03 -3.69
N ILE A 87 8.16 -6.13 -3.78
CA ILE A 87 8.76 -5.71 -5.05
C ILE A 87 10.04 -6.50 -5.24
N HIS A 88 10.09 -7.31 -6.28
CA HIS A 88 11.24 -8.11 -6.66
C HIS A 88 11.98 -7.46 -7.84
N ILE A 89 13.29 -7.24 -7.70
CA ILE A 89 14.16 -6.63 -8.71
C ILE A 89 15.20 -7.68 -9.14
N PRO A 90 14.93 -8.48 -10.18
CA PRO A 90 15.79 -9.61 -10.54
C PRO A 90 17.20 -9.19 -10.99
N ASN A 91 17.31 -8.02 -11.63
CA ASN A 91 18.55 -7.53 -12.23
C ASN A 91 19.47 -6.79 -11.23
N ASP A 92 19.10 -6.73 -9.95
CA ASP A 92 19.84 -6.01 -8.89
C ASP A 92 20.06 -6.95 -7.69
N ASP A 93 20.97 -7.91 -7.85
CA ASP A 93 21.32 -8.92 -6.83
C ASP A 93 20.10 -9.65 -6.22
N ASP A 94 19.06 -9.89 -7.03
CA ASP A 94 17.82 -10.53 -6.59
C ASP A 94 17.12 -9.78 -5.43
N THR A 95 17.20 -8.45 -5.44
CA THR A 95 16.70 -7.60 -4.35
C THR A 95 15.18 -7.74 -4.16
N LEU A 96 14.78 -7.93 -2.90
CA LEU A 96 13.38 -7.93 -2.45
C LEU A 96 13.10 -6.74 -1.52
N ILE A 97 12.06 -5.97 -1.84
CA ILE A 97 11.60 -4.83 -1.05
C ILE A 97 10.19 -5.12 -0.54
N ALA A 98 10.02 -5.12 0.79
CA ALA A 98 8.70 -5.18 1.41
C ALA A 98 8.04 -3.81 1.41
N LEU A 99 6.85 -3.71 0.82
CA LEU A 99 6.03 -2.51 0.77
C LEU A 99 4.71 -2.75 1.49
N ASP A 100 4.41 -1.90 2.46
CA ASP A 100 3.25 -2.01 3.33
C ASP A 100 2.55 -0.65 3.40
N VAL A 101 1.26 -0.61 3.04
CA VAL A 101 0.49 0.62 2.90
C VAL A 101 -0.23 0.89 4.21
N LYS A 102 0.05 2.05 4.81
CA LYS A 102 -0.57 2.45 6.08
C LYS A 102 -1.35 3.75 5.91
N SER A 103 -2.59 3.72 6.37
CA SER A 103 -3.47 4.88 6.40
C SER A 103 -3.75 5.32 7.84
N THR A 104 -4.07 6.60 8.01
CA THR A 104 -4.52 7.17 9.28
C THR A 104 -5.36 8.41 9.01
N TYR A 105 -6.13 8.86 10.00
CA TYR A 105 -6.95 10.06 9.88
C TYR A 105 -6.29 11.27 10.55
N ARG A 106 -6.67 12.46 10.07
CA ARG A 106 -6.22 13.75 10.62
C ARG A 106 -6.99 14.09 11.90
N LYS A 107 -6.28 14.57 12.91
CA LYS A 107 -6.87 15.13 14.15
C LYS A 107 -6.96 16.66 14.13
N GLY A 108 -6.40 17.30 13.11
CA GLY A 108 -6.36 18.74 12.94
C GLY A 108 -5.33 19.13 11.88
N LYS A 109 -5.14 20.44 11.68
CA LYS A 109 -4.13 20.94 10.74
C LYS A 109 -2.74 20.44 11.17
N GLY A 110 -2.05 19.77 10.25
CA GLY A 110 -0.71 19.22 10.48
C GLY A 110 -0.60 18.06 11.47
N ARG A 111 -1.71 17.49 11.98
CA ARG A 111 -1.68 16.40 12.97
C ARG A 111 -2.50 15.18 12.53
N VAL A 112 -1.93 14.00 12.73
CA VAL A 112 -2.57 12.70 12.51
C VAL A 112 -2.77 11.94 13.82
N ASN A 113 -3.65 10.93 13.83
CA ASN A 113 -3.92 10.12 15.02
C ASN A 113 -2.73 9.25 15.45
N GLY A 114 -1.81 8.94 14.52
CA GLY A 114 -0.73 7.96 14.69
C GLY A 114 -0.90 6.80 13.72
N MET A 115 0.15 6.00 13.54
CA MET A 115 0.16 4.84 12.65
C MET A 115 0.61 3.59 13.40
N THR A 116 0.07 2.44 13.02
CA THR A 116 0.51 1.13 13.49
C THR A 116 1.39 0.51 12.42
N LEU A 117 2.68 0.34 12.69
CA LEU A 117 3.69 -0.13 11.73
C LEU A 117 3.91 -1.65 11.78
N GLY A 118 2.84 -2.40 12.05
CA GLY A 118 2.88 -3.84 12.24
C GLY A 118 3.11 -4.29 13.68
N ALA A 119 2.87 -5.59 13.92
CA ALA A 119 3.04 -6.20 15.23
C ALA A 119 4.51 -6.54 15.48
N TYR A 120 5.00 -6.27 16.69
CA TYR A 120 6.33 -6.68 17.17
C TYR A 120 6.26 -7.88 18.13
N SER A 121 5.11 -8.55 18.19
CA SER A 121 4.87 -9.64 19.13
C SER A 121 5.80 -10.82 18.85
N ARG A 122 5.98 -11.70 19.85
CA ARG A 122 6.88 -12.86 19.75
C ARG A 122 6.54 -13.81 18.59
N THR A 123 5.29 -13.77 18.12
CA THR A 123 4.79 -14.65 17.05
C THR A 123 4.68 -13.94 15.69
N SER A 124 5.07 -12.66 15.60
CA SER A 124 5.07 -11.90 14.34
C SER A 124 6.32 -12.17 13.51
N TYR A 125 6.23 -11.95 12.20
CA TYR A 125 7.32 -12.06 11.22
C TYR A 125 8.67 -11.51 11.71
N PHE A 126 8.69 -10.34 12.35
CA PHE A 126 9.94 -9.70 12.80
C PHE A 126 10.67 -10.47 13.92
N ARG A 127 9.99 -11.40 14.61
CA ARG A 127 10.58 -12.25 15.67
C ARG A 127 10.52 -13.75 15.36
N ASN A 128 9.63 -14.18 14.46
CA ASN A 128 9.48 -15.55 14.02
C ASN A 128 9.25 -15.58 12.51
N ARG A 129 10.33 -15.66 11.73
CA ARG A 129 10.29 -15.60 10.27
C ARG A 129 9.80 -16.89 9.62
N ASP A 130 9.96 -18.01 10.31
CA ASP A 130 9.54 -19.34 9.85
C ASP A 130 8.11 -19.69 10.30
N GLY A 131 7.43 -18.78 10.99
CA GLY A 131 6.09 -18.98 11.51
C GLY A 131 5.01 -18.54 10.52
N ASN A 132 3.91 -19.30 10.46
CA ASN A 132 2.74 -18.98 9.64
C ASN A 132 1.83 -17.90 10.27
N ARG A 133 2.36 -17.07 11.18
CA ARG A 133 1.59 -15.96 11.79
C ARG A 133 2.09 -14.64 11.24
N ASN A 134 1.13 -13.93 10.67
CA ASN A 134 1.27 -12.89 9.66
C ASN A 134 1.54 -13.51 8.30
#